data_AF-A0A813TW35-F1
#
_entry.id   AF-A0A813TW35-F1
#
_cell.length_a   1.000
_cell.length_b   1.000
_cell.length_c   1.000
_cell.angle_alpha   90.00
_cell.angle_beta   90.00
_cell.angle_gamma   90.00
#
_symmetry.space_group_name_H-M   'P 1'
#
loop_
_entity.id
_entity.type
_entity.pdbx_description
1 polymer ?
#
loop_
_entity_poly.entity_id
_entity_poly.type
_entity_poly.pdbx_seq_one_letter_code
_entity_poly.pdbx_strand_id
1 'polypeptide(L)'
;MKRGQRSFNLYRRLARGRYKNFITTYETWFYLDGTRGKRKVCYIRKTDPDYDRMIIQQNTCRPKGFMVWGGVSSQGKAELRFVTPGTKVNSNYYINNVLKPFLAKDVPRLFPKGKK
;
A
#
# COMPACT_ATOMS: atom_id res chain seq x y z
N MET A 1 5.28 22.45 17.88
CA MET A 1 4.41 22.38 16.68
C MET A 1 5.20 22.03 15.39
N LYS A 2 5.91 20.88 15.33
CA LYS A 2 6.78 20.53 14.18
C LYS A 2 6.02 20.05 12.93
N ARG A 3 4.84 19.45 13.10
CA ARG A 3 3.99 19.00 11.98
C ARG A 3 3.37 20.17 11.22
N GLY A 4 2.86 21.18 11.94
CA GLY A 4 2.27 22.39 11.35
C GLY A 4 3.24 23.16 10.44
N GLN A 5 4.50 23.31 10.86
CA GLN A 5 5.51 23.98 10.04
C GLN A 5 5.82 23.21 8.74
N ARG A 6 5.92 21.88 8.82
CA ARG A 6 6.16 21.02 7.64
C ARG A 6 4.97 21.02 6.68
N SER A 7 3.75 20.93 7.21
CA SER A 7 2.53 20.94 6.40
C SER A 7 2.31 22.29 5.73
N PHE A 8 2.62 23.41 6.39
CA PHE A 8 2.50 24.74 5.79
C PHE A 8 3.46 24.92 4.60
N ASN A 9 4.70 24.46 4.72
CA ASN A 9 5.67 24.50 3.62
C ASN A 9 5.23 23.63 2.43
N LEU A 10 4.71 22.42 2.69
CA LEU A 10 4.16 21.56 1.65
C LEU A 10 2.92 22.19 0.98
N TYR A 11 2.01 22.76 1.77
CA TYR A 11 0.84 23.48 1.27
C TYR A 11 1.25 24.59 0.30
N ARG A 12 2.23 25.42 0.65
CA ARG A 12 2.74 26.48 -0.24
C ARG A 12 3.30 25.94 -1.57
N ARG A 13 3.86 24.72 -1.58
CA ARG A 13 4.34 24.06 -2.80
C ARG A 13 3.20 23.52 -3.67
N LEU A 14 2.14 23.02 -3.05
CA LEU A 14 0.97 22.43 -3.71
C LEU A 14 -0.07 23.48 -4.14
N ALA A 15 -0.11 24.63 -3.48
CA ALA A 15 -1.06 25.71 -3.73
C ALA A 15 -0.99 26.25 -5.16
N ARG A 16 -2.01 27.04 -5.55
CA ARG A 16 -2.12 27.66 -6.88
C ARG A 16 -2.13 26.64 -8.02
N GLY A 17 -2.82 25.51 -7.82
CA GLY A 17 -2.95 24.45 -8.82
C GLY A 17 -1.70 23.60 -9.06
N ARG A 18 -0.58 23.89 -8.38
CA ARG A 18 0.69 23.17 -8.56
C ARG A 18 0.63 21.72 -8.13
N TYR A 19 -0.30 21.36 -7.25
CA TYR A 19 -0.57 19.96 -6.87
C TYR A 19 -0.82 19.06 -8.08
N LYS A 20 -1.27 19.62 -9.22
CA LYS A 20 -1.51 18.85 -10.44
C LYS A 20 -0.23 18.18 -10.97
N ASN A 21 0.93 18.73 -10.65
CA ASN A 21 2.24 18.24 -11.07
C ASN A 21 2.85 17.23 -10.08
N PHE A 22 2.16 16.87 -9.00
CA PHE A 22 2.64 15.94 -8.00
C PHE A 22 2.03 14.55 -8.20
N ILE A 23 2.82 13.53 -7.86
CA ILE A 23 2.37 12.14 -7.73
C ILE A 23 2.58 11.74 -6.27
N THR A 24 1.54 11.21 -5.65
CA THR A 24 1.65 10.57 -4.33
C THR A 24 1.74 9.06 -4.52
N THR A 25 2.69 8.43 -3.86
CA THR A 25 2.94 6.99 -3.96
C THR A 25 2.84 6.35 -2.59
N TYR A 26 2.39 5.10 -2.54
CA TYR A 26 2.28 4.36 -1.30
C TYR A 26 2.38 2.85 -1.53
N GLU A 27 2.95 2.16 -0.54
CA GLU A 27 2.96 0.71 -0.43
C GLU A 27 1.92 0.24 0.60
N THR A 28 1.11 -0.74 0.22
CA THR A 28 0.14 -1.33 1.15
C THR A 28 0.04 -2.84 0.99
N TRP A 29 -0.30 -3.52 2.08
CA TRP A 29 -0.58 -4.96 2.08
C TRP A 29 -2.06 -5.21 1.82
N PHE A 30 -2.35 -6.07 0.84
CA PHE A 30 -3.68 -6.64 0.65
C PHE A 30 -3.67 -8.06 1.19
N TYR A 31 -4.60 -8.36 2.09
CA TYR A 31 -4.77 -9.69 2.67
C TYR A 31 -5.95 -10.38 1.99
N LEU A 32 -5.78 -11.67 1.68
CA LEU A 32 -6.81 -12.50 1.04
C LEU A 32 -7.85 -12.99 2.04
N ASP A 33 -7.64 -12.78 3.34
CA ASP A 33 -8.62 -13.10 4.36
C ASP A 33 -9.43 -11.85 4.74
N GLY A 34 -10.76 -11.94 4.66
CA GLY A 34 -11.68 -10.86 5.06
C GLY A 34 -11.67 -10.55 6.56
N THR A 35 -10.79 -11.22 7.31
CA THR A 35 -10.74 -11.21 8.77
C THR A 35 -9.91 -10.07 9.36
N ARG A 36 -9.31 -9.19 8.56
CA ARG A 36 -8.38 -8.13 9.05
C ARG A 36 -7.29 -8.70 9.99
N GLY A 37 -6.84 -9.93 9.72
CA GLY A 37 -5.90 -10.66 10.60
C GLY A 37 -6.51 -11.31 11.87
N LYS A 38 -7.84 -11.27 12.05
CA LYS A 38 -8.56 -11.88 13.17
C LYS A 38 -9.34 -13.11 12.72
N ARG A 39 -8.73 -14.30 12.75
CA ARG A 39 -9.45 -15.55 12.52
C ARG A 39 -9.91 -16.14 13.85
N LYS A 40 -11.19 -16.50 13.95
CA LYS A 40 -11.70 -17.40 15.00
C LYS A 40 -11.23 -18.81 14.60
N VAL A 41 -10.15 -19.30 15.19
CA VAL A 41 -9.66 -20.66 14.95
C VAL A 41 -10.13 -21.52 16.11
N CYS A 42 -10.96 -22.52 15.82
CA CYS A 42 -11.50 -23.42 16.81
C CYS A 42 -10.79 -24.78 16.70
N TYR A 43 -9.98 -25.12 17.70
CA TYR A 43 -9.33 -26.44 17.78
C TYR A 43 -10.18 -27.35 18.67
N ILE A 44 -11.32 -27.82 18.16
CA ILE A 44 -12.25 -28.60 18.97
C ILE A 44 -12.84 -29.74 18.15
N ARG A 45 -12.93 -30.94 18.73
CA ARG A 45 -13.71 -32.04 18.17
C ARG A 45 -15.19 -31.80 18.52
N LYS A 46 -16.12 -32.14 17.62
CA LYS A 46 -17.57 -31.92 17.81
C LYS A 46 -18.16 -32.51 19.12
N THR A 47 -17.41 -33.33 19.85
CA THR A 47 -17.79 -33.98 21.10
C THR A 47 -17.51 -33.18 22.37
N ASP A 48 -16.78 -32.06 22.28
CA ASP A 48 -16.46 -31.27 23.49
C ASP A 48 -17.68 -30.45 23.97
N PRO A 49 -17.96 -30.44 25.30
CA PRO A 49 -19.23 -29.98 25.86
C PRO A 49 -19.44 -28.46 25.87
N ASP A 50 -18.43 -27.65 25.52
CA ASP A 50 -18.51 -26.18 25.58
C ASP A 50 -17.72 -25.50 24.44
N TYR A 51 -18.09 -25.86 23.20
CA TYR A 51 -17.43 -25.38 21.97
C TYR A 51 -17.38 -23.85 21.87
N ASP A 52 -18.44 -23.15 22.27
CA ASP A 52 -18.55 -21.69 22.13
C ASP A 52 -17.57 -20.92 23.02
N ARG A 53 -17.28 -21.41 24.23
CA ARG A 53 -16.29 -20.79 25.14
C ARG A 53 -14.84 -21.05 24.73
N MET A 54 -14.62 -22.06 23.90
CA MET A 54 -13.29 -22.53 23.51
C MET A 54 -12.85 -22.00 22.13
N ILE A 55 -13.64 -21.12 21.50
CA ILE A 55 -13.21 -20.36 20.32
C ILE A 55 -12.13 -19.34 20.73
N ILE A 56 -10.87 -19.72 20.61
CA ILE A 56 -9.75 -18.81 20.83
C ILE A 56 -9.54 -17.96 19.58
N GLN A 57 -9.67 -16.64 19.73
CA GLN A 57 -9.33 -15.71 18.66
C GLN A 57 -7.80 -15.61 18.55
N GLN A 58 -7.19 -16.48 17.74
CA GLN A 58 -5.77 -16.36 17.43
C GLN A 58 -5.52 -15.18 16.48
N ASN A 59 -4.57 -14.31 16.85
CA ASN A 59 -4.01 -13.29 15.96
C ASN A 59 -2.95 -13.86 14.99
N THR A 60 -2.73 -15.17 14.98
CA THR A 60 -1.54 -15.77 14.36
C THR A 60 -1.88 -16.80 13.30
N CYS A 61 -1.93 -16.31 12.06
CA CYS A 61 -1.03 -16.76 11.01
C CYS A 61 -1.04 -15.64 9.99
N ARG A 62 0.13 -15.05 9.65
CA ARG A 62 0.22 -13.93 8.69
C ARG A 62 -0.67 -14.27 7.49
N PRO A 63 -1.81 -13.60 7.32
CA PRO A 63 -2.74 -14.05 6.32
C PRO A 63 -2.08 -13.94 4.95
N LYS A 64 -2.37 -14.91 4.09
CA LYS A 64 -1.86 -14.89 2.72
C LYS A 64 -2.26 -13.54 2.13
N GLY A 65 -1.26 -12.80 1.71
CA GLY A 65 -1.41 -11.44 1.24
C GLY A 65 -0.25 -11.09 0.34
N PHE A 66 -0.40 -10.00 -0.37
CA PHE A 66 0.61 -9.47 -1.26
C PHE A 66 0.73 -7.97 -1.02
N MET A 67 1.94 -7.46 -1.17
CA MET A 67 2.19 -6.03 -1.09
C MET A 67 2.05 -5.44 -2.48
N VAL A 68 1.38 -4.31 -2.57
CA VAL A 68 1.22 -3.54 -3.80
C VAL A 68 1.79 -2.16 -3.57
N TRP A 69 2.55 -1.69 -4.55
CA TRP A 69 2.90 -0.30 -4.71
C TRP A 69 1.95 0.36 -5.71
N GLY A 70 1.49 1.56 -5.40
CA GLY A 70 0.65 2.36 -6.29
C GLY A 70 0.97 3.84 -6.20
N GLY A 71 0.66 4.55 -7.29
CA GLY A 71 0.80 6.00 -7.37
C GLY A 71 -0.46 6.65 -7.94
N VAL A 72 -0.81 7.83 -7.44
CA VAL A 72 -1.95 8.64 -7.93
C VAL A 72 -1.50 10.08 -8.12
N SER A 73 -1.94 10.68 -9.22
CA SER A 73 -1.75 12.09 -9.56
C SER A 73 -3.06 12.71 -10.02
N SER A 74 -3.06 14.02 -10.26
CA SER A 74 -4.22 14.69 -10.86
C SER A 74 -4.58 14.20 -12.26
N GLN A 75 -3.62 13.60 -12.96
CA GLN A 75 -3.76 13.13 -14.34
C GLN A 75 -4.19 11.66 -14.42
N GLY A 76 -4.22 10.96 -13.28
CA GLY A 76 -4.66 9.57 -13.20
C GLY A 76 -3.79 8.73 -12.26
N LYS A 77 -3.96 7.41 -12.36
CA LYS A 77 -3.22 6.43 -11.57
C LYS A 77 -2.01 5.88 -12.32
N ALA A 78 -0.94 5.59 -11.57
CA ALA A 78 0.17 4.75 -12.02
C ALA A 78 -0.27 3.28 -12.10
N GLU A 79 0.47 2.49 -12.85
CA GLU A 79 0.32 1.04 -12.85
C GLU A 79 0.60 0.47 -11.45
N LEU A 80 -0.25 -0.46 -10.99
CA LEU A 80 -0.04 -1.13 -9.72
C LEU A 80 1.11 -2.13 -9.87
N ARG A 81 2.08 -2.06 -8.96
CA ARG A 81 3.26 -2.94 -8.98
C ARG A 81 3.16 -3.91 -7.81
N PHE A 82 3.03 -5.19 -8.13
CA PHE A 82 2.98 -6.26 -7.15
C PHE A 82 4.40 -6.57 -6.70
N VAL A 83 4.62 -6.57 -5.39
CA VAL A 83 5.88 -7.01 -4.79
C VAL A 83 5.80 -8.52 -4.58
N THR A 84 6.81 -9.25 -5.06
CA THR A 84 6.87 -10.70 -4.92
C THR A 84 6.79 -11.10 -3.44
N PRO A 85 5.91 -12.05 -3.07
CA PRO A 85 5.81 -12.53 -1.70
C PRO A 85 7.16 -13.01 -1.16
N GLY A 86 7.48 -12.64 0.09
CA GLY A 86 8.75 -13.00 0.73
C GLY A 86 9.94 -12.12 0.35
N THR A 87 9.81 -11.21 -0.62
CA THR A 87 10.87 -10.26 -0.95
C THR A 87 10.99 -9.15 0.09
N LYS A 88 12.21 -8.91 0.57
CA LYS A 88 12.52 -7.74 1.39
C LYS A 88 12.66 -6.51 0.48
N VAL A 89 11.76 -5.55 0.63
CA VAL A 89 11.82 -4.25 -0.07
C VAL A 89 12.96 -3.41 0.52
N ASN A 90 14.17 -3.61 -0.01
CA ASN A 90 15.32 -2.76 0.26
C ASN A 90 15.44 -1.65 -0.80
N SER A 91 16.35 -0.70 -0.60
CA SER A 91 16.53 0.43 -1.52
C SER A 91 16.86 0.00 -2.94
N ASN A 92 17.72 -1.02 -3.13
CA ASN A 92 18.10 -1.52 -4.45
C ASN A 92 16.91 -2.16 -5.18
N TYR A 93 16.11 -2.95 -4.45
CA TYR A 93 14.88 -3.53 -4.95
C TYR A 93 13.90 -2.43 -5.36
N TYR A 94 13.71 -1.42 -4.50
CA TYR A 94 12.80 -0.32 -4.79
C TYR A 94 13.24 0.47 -6.02
N ILE A 95 14.52 0.82 -6.13
CA ILE A 95 15.05 1.54 -7.28
C ILE A 95 14.82 0.74 -8.57
N ASN A 96 15.16 -0.55 -8.58
CA ASN A 96 15.15 -1.35 -9.80
C ASN A 96 13.74 -1.82 -10.19
N ASN A 97 12.92 -2.26 -9.24
CA ASN A 97 11.63 -2.89 -9.52
C ASN A 97 10.43 -1.93 -9.41
N VAL A 98 10.59 -0.81 -8.71
CA VAL A 98 9.52 0.18 -8.52
C VAL A 98 9.84 1.47 -9.23
N LEU A 99 10.93 2.15 -8.85
CA LEU A 99 11.21 3.52 -9.28
C LEU A 99 11.58 3.62 -10.75
N LYS A 100 12.57 2.85 -11.23
CA LYS A 100 12.99 2.84 -12.64
C LYS A 100 11.81 2.60 -13.60
N PRO A 101 11.01 1.53 -13.44
CA PRO A 101 9.93 1.28 -14.38
C PRO A 101 8.78 2.29 -14.23
N PHE A 102 8.54 2.83 -13.02
CA PHE A 102 7.59 3.93 -12.81
C PHE A 102 8.00 5.20 -13.57
N LEU A 103 9.25 5.62 -13.41
CA LEU A 103 9.78 6.81 -14.09
C LEU A 103 9.82 6.63 -15.62
N ALA A 104 10.11 5.42 -16.10
CA ALA A 104 10.21 5.15 -17.54
C ALA A 104 8.83 5.05 -18.23
N LYS A 105 7.83 4.44 -17.59
CA LYS A 105 6.55 4.10 -18.21
C LYS A 105 5.39 5.01 -17.76
N ASP A 106 5.24 5.20 -16.46
CA ASP A 106 4.08 5.91 -15.90
C ASP A 106 4.23 7.42 -15.97
N VAL A 107 5.42 7.96 -15.68
CA VAL A 107 5.64 9.41 -15.66
C VAL A 107 5.39 10.06 -17.03
N PRO A 108 5.92 9.56 -18.17
CA PRO A 108 5.64 10.15 -19.47
C PRO A 108 4.16 10.07 -19.86
N ARG A 109 3.46 9.01 -19.43
CA ARG A 109 2.02 8.83 -19.66
C ARG A 109 1.18 9.81 -18.83
N LEU A 110 1.52 9.99 -17.56
CA LEU A 110 0.82 10.90 -16.64
C LEU A 110 1.13 12.37 -16.96
N PHE A 111 2.34 12.66 -17.42
CA PHE A 111 2.82 14.01 -17.72
C PHE A 111 3.47 14.05 -19.11
N PRO A 112 2.66 14.01 -20.19
CA PRO A 112 3.18 14.08 -21.55
C PRO A 112 3.80 15.45 -21.79
N LYS A 113 4.97 15.46 -22.43
CA LYS A 113 5.64 16.70 -22.85
C LYS A 113 4.74 17.43 -23.85
N GLY A 114 4.28 18.63 -23.51
CA GLY A 114 3.44 19.47 -24.39
C GLY A 114 2.12 19.96 -23.79
N LYS A 115 1.70 19.42 -22.63
CA LYS A 115 0.56 20.00 -21.88
C LYS A 115 1.07 21.04 -20.89
N LYS A 116 1.17 22.30 -21.32
CA LYS A 116 1.23 23.47 -20.44
C LYS A 116 -0.08 24.23 -20.52
#